data_AF-A0A2A2YF77-F1
#
_entry.id   AF-A0A2A2YF77-F1
#
_cell.length_a   1.000
_cell.length_b   1.000
_cell.length_c   1.000
_cell.angle_alpha   90.00
_cell.angle_beta   90.00
_cell.angle_gamma   90.00
#
_symmetry.space_group_name_H-M   'P 1'
#
loop_
_entity.id
_entity.type
_entity.pdbx_description
1 polymer ?
#
loop_
_entity_poly.entity_id
_entity_poly.type
_entity_poly.pdbx_seq_one_letter_code
_entity_poly.pdbx_strand_id
1 'polypeptide(L)'
;MKKLLGWFTVLLCCVAHAESRILWQCLHDYHTIEEPQDAGRQDRRRVNPFLSYTNIGTDFGFVGPAEKKIGWQSGQIGVTLGNHPDEWAGMWHSMSRLARMPEYVINCSAFYPAPIQAAFQPKMTGIRVRLRGTGKWKIELVCARNQVLWSETREIMQPTFQDEIFELPYAELQAVKMCNWIAEPGADIDVDRIDFRIVTPDVTPETWFFLASYAKALICWSPSTGLVRDRAHIDDANFDSVSATGLFCLATAAAADEGIVTKDFALAIVRKAHEVMRPLRGPYQLLPHFVRRNEAGVLARHQGTEFSTIDTSLFYLSLIIAAEMLGDDVLGQSLMRDVKEIPVRALIDDEGFLSHGVMADEKTIIPFVWKDWGGESALALILMKVSAPDLLGKMLPTARPHQGTGFIAEIQSLLFPQFDSMQPDAISGANWNEVRRKLLIDQKNYLPDHHPDHPFSALQFFGFSAGEQYHGKGYAVGGVDLPDQMLLHPHYILMSAPLADDPQAFIALMKRLEQQQVFTPLGMVENVALKDQSTLSMIGSLNACFEALGAYHFLIRCTKKDNVIYDAARAVPELNVALEKFYPTSPSSSPIK
;
A
#
# COMPACT_ATOMS: atom_id res chain seq x y z
N MET A 1 4.10 -2.70 62.54
CA MET A 1 4.60 -3.45 61.38
C MET A 1 3.47 -3.59 60.38
N LYS A 2 3.57 -2.90 59.23
CA LYS A 2 2.54 -2.78 58.19
C LYS A 2 2.47 -4.07 57.36
N LYS A 3 1.26 -4.61 57.16
CA LYS A 3 0.98 -5.73 56.23
C LYS A 3 0.97 -5.18 54.80
N LEU A 4 1.85 -5.69 53.94
CA LEU A 4 1.75 -5.54 52.49
C LEU A 4 0.70 -6.53 51.98
N LEU A 5 -0.37 -6.02 51.38
CA LEU A 5 -1.31 -6.78 50.56
C LEU A 5 -0.79 -6.72 49.11
N GLY A 6 -0.23 -7.81 48.61
CA GLY A 6 0.16 -7.94 47.21
C GLY A 6 -1.07 -8.17 46.34
N TRP A 7 -1.38 -7.22 45.46
CA TRP A 7 -2.35 -7.40 44.39
C TRP A 7 -1.67 -8.14 43.23
N PHE A 8 -1.95 -9.44 43.10
CA PHE A 8 -1.68 -10.17 41.86
C PHE A 8 -2.77 -9.81 40.85
N THR A 9 -2.46 -8.89 39.94
CA THR A 9 -3.27 -8.68 38.75
C THR A 9 -2.97 -9.81 37.78
N VAL A 10 -3.84 -10.82 37.75
CA VAL A 10 -3.83 -11.84 36.71
C VAL A 10 -4.26 -11.17 35.41
N LEU A 11 -3.28 -10.79 34.59
CA LEU A 11 -3.50 -10.44 33.18
C LEU A 11 -3.93 -11.71 32.45
N LEU A 12 -5.24 -11.95 32.40
CA LEU A 12 -5.85 -12.86 31.45
C LEU A 12 -5.54 -12.32 30.05
N CYS A 13 -4.51 -12.89 29.40
CA CYS A 13 -4.30 -12.74 27.97
C CYS A 13 -5.48 -13.45 27.29
N CYS A 14 -6.54 -12.70 26.99
CA CYS A 14 -7.54 -13.15 26.04
C CYS A 14 -6.82 -13.36 24.70
N VAL A 15 -6.56 -14.61 24.35
CA VAL A 15 -6.09 -14.98 23.01
C VAL A 15 -7.15 -14.47 22.03
N ALA A 16 -6.76 -13.64 21.07
CA ALA A 16 -7.67 -13.19 20.04
C ALA A 16 -8.20 -14.42 19.29
N HIS A 17 -9.52 -14.58 19.23
CA HIS A 17 -10.13 -15.70 18.52
C HIS A 17 -10.32 -15.30 17.06
N ALA A 18 -10.25 -16.28 16.15
CA ALA A 18 -10.67 -16.07 14.77
C ALA A 18 -12.13 -15.63 14.76
N GLU A 19 -12.44 -14.59 13.97
CA GLU A 19 -13.81 -14.10 13.82
C GLU A 19 -14.09 -13.64 12.39
N SER A 20 -15.14 -14.19 11.79
CA SER A 20 -15.76 -13.61 10.59
C SER A 20 -16.50 -12.33 10.96
N ARG A 21 -16.20 -11.23 10.26
CA ARG A 21 -16.77 -9.89 10.51
C ARG A 21 -17.41 -9.35 9.24
N ILE A 22 -18.35 -8.41 9.42
CA ILE A 22 -18.93 -7.63 8.33
C ILE A 22 -18.23 -6.27 8.31
N LEU A 23 -17.61 -5.94 7.19
CA LEU A 23 -16.94 -4.67 6.93
C LEU A 23 -17.52 -4.02 5.68
N TRP A 24 -17.32 -2.71 5.56
CA TRP A 24 -17.68 -1.96 4.36
C TRP A 24 -16.41 -1.57 3.61
N GLN A 25 -16.38 -1.89 2.31
CA GLN A 25 -15.38 -1.38 1.38
C GLN A 25 -16.03 -0.28 0.55
N CYS A 26 -15.57 0.96 0.71
CA CYS A 26 -16.00 2.02 -0.17
C CYS A 26 -15.63 1.67 -1.62
N LEU A 27 -16.62 1.72 -2.52
CA LEU A 27 -16.37 1.75 -3.95
C LEU A 27 -16.11 3.19 -4.36
N HIS A 28 -17.04 4.08 -4.03
CA HIS A 28 -16.95 5.48 -4.43
C HIS A 28 -17.57 6.34 -3.35
N ASP A 29 -16.77 7.26 -2.85
CA ASP A 29 -17.22 8.38 -2.05
C ASP A 29 -17.26 9.65 -2.93
N TYR A 30 -18.44 10.18 -3.23
CA TYR A 30 -18.62 11.27 -4.21
C TYR A 30 -18.21 12.66 -3.67
N HIS A 31 -17.36 12.71 -2.64
CA HIS A 31 -16.67 13.91 -2.19
C HIS A 31 -15.75 14.46 -3.28
N THR A 32 -16.30 15.33 -4.13
CA THR A 32 -15.48 16.14 -5.05
C THR A 32 -14.66 17.15 -4.28
N ILE A 33 -13.45 17.27 -4.76
CA ILE A 33 -12.30 17.88 -4.12
C ILE A 33 -12.10 19.35 -4.51
N GLU A 34 -12.71 19.79 -5.61
CA GLU A 34 -12.76 21.20 -5.95
C GLU A 34 -14.14 21.72 -5.59
N GLU A 35 -14.18 22.72 -4.70
CA GLU A 35 -15.39 23.50 -4.47
C GLU A 35 -15.92 23.94 -5.84
N PRO A 36 -17.18 23.63 -6.17
CA PRO A 36 -17.74 24.13 -7.41
C PRO A 36 -17.67 25.67 -7.36
N GLN A 37 -16.99 26.26 -8.35
CA GLN A 37 -16.80 27.71 -8.52
C GLN A 37 -18.10 28.54 -8.43
N ASP A 38 -19.26 27.88 -8.53
CA ASP A 38 -20.57 28.43 -8.25
C ASP A 38 -21.31 27.42 -7.37
N ALA A 39 -22.09 27.85 -6.37
CA ALA A 39 -22.89 26.99 -5.48
C ALA A 39 -23.99 26.15 -6.18
N GLY A 40 -23.94 26.03 -7.50
CA GLY A 40 -24.81 25.24 -8.36
C GLY A 40 -24.16 23.95 -8.85
N ARG A 41 -24.98 23.09 -9.43
CA ARG A 41 -24.59 21.79 -9.98
C ARG A 41 -23.73 21.98 -11.23
N GLN A 42 -22.47 21.54 -11.20
CA GLN A 42 -21.54 21.79 -12.30
C GLN A 42 -21.68 20.77 -13.44
N ASP A 43 -21.49 21.26 -14.67
CA ASP A 43 -21.39 20.45 -15.89
C ASP A 43 -20.12 19.59 -15.90
N ARG A 44 -20.17 18.46 -16.59
CA ARG A 44 -19.22 17.33 -16.67
C ARG A 44 -17.77 17.67 -17.01
N ARG A 45 -17.48 18.90 -17.42
CA ARG A 45 -16.21 19.29 -18.08
C ARG A 45 -15.00 19.41 -17.14
N ARG A 46 -15.13 19.06 -15.85
CA ARG A 46 -14.05 19.17 -14.85
C ARG A 46 -13.85 17.91 -14.01
N VAL A 47 -13.89 16.75 -14.64
CA VAL A 47 -13.49 15.48 -14.00
C VAL A 47 -11.97 15.35 -14.16
N ASN A 48 -11.22 15.68 -13.11
CA ASN A 48 -9.75 15.67 -13.12
C ASN A 48 -9.25 14.20 -13.12
N PRO A 49 -8.48 13.75 -14.12
CA PRO A 49 -8.05 12.35 -14.25
C PRO A 49 -7.14 11.86 -13.11
N PHE A 50 -6.56 12.74 -12.28
CA PHE A 50 -5.84 12.36 -11.05
C PHE A 50 -6.77 12.14 -9.83
N LEU A 51 -8.05 12.47 -10.00
CA LEU A 51 -9.14 12.41 -9.01
C LEU A 51 -10.29 11.50 -9.44
N SER A 52 -10.18 10.86 -10.60
CA SER A 52 -11.31 10.16 -11.26
C SER A 52 -11.22 8.65 -11.08
N TYR A 53 -10.91 8.21 -9.86
CA TYR A 53 -10.83 6.80 -9.53
C TYR A 53 -11.69 6.47 -8.32
N THR A 54 -12.06 5.21 -8.24
CA THR A 54 -12.78 4.62 -7.12
C THR A 54 -11.82 4.38 -5.95
N ASN A 55 -12.37 4.19 -4.76
CA ASN A 55 -11.61 3.83 -3.56
C ASN A 55 -10.99 2.41 -3.63
N ILE A 56 -11.29 1.65 -4.69
CA ILE A 56 -10.65 0.36 -4.99
C ILE A 56 -9.61 0.46 -6.13
N GLY A 57 -9.26 1.68 -6.57
CA GLY A 57 -8.22 1.90 -7.57
C GLY A 57 -8.65 1.56 -9.00
N THR A 58 -9.92 1.76 -9.34
CA THR A 58 -10.50 1.52 -10.68
C THR A 58 -11.11 2.81 -11.27
N ASP A 59 -11.49 2.80 -12.55
CA ASP A 59 -12.15 3.92 -13.21
C ASP A 59 -13.68 3.84 -13.13
N PHE A 60 -14.33 4.96 -13.42
CA PHE A 60 -15.78 5.10 -13.51
C PHE A 60 -16.15 6.08 -14.62
N GLY A 61 -17.44 6.13 -14.97
CA GLY A 61 -17.94 7.10 -15.93
C GLY A 61 -19.46 7.17 -15.97
N PHE A 62 -19.98 8.00 -16.87
CA PHE A 62 -21.41 8.20 -17.03
C PHE A 62 -22.01 7.23 -18.07
N VAL A 63 -23.31 6.99 -17.95
CA VAL A 63 -24.08 6.17 -18.89
C VAL A 63 -25.50 6.72 -19.06
N GLY A 64 -26.07 6.50 -20.24
CA GLY A 64 -27.47 6.78 -20.57
C GLY A 64 -27.69 7.96 -21.52
N PRO A 65 -28.86 8.05 -22.18
CA PRO A 65 -29.19 9.13 -23.11
C PRO A 65 -29.31 10.52 -22.44
N ALA A 66 -29.72 10.57 -21.16
CA ALA A 66 -29.82 11.80 -20.40
C ALA A 66 -28.60 12.05 -19.50
N GLU A 67 -27.48 11.40 -19.76
CA GLU A 67 -26.28 11.44 -18.92
C GLU A 67 -25.78 12.89 -18.68
N LYS A 68 -26.00 13.82 -19.62
CA LYS A 68 -25.72 15.26 -19.49
C LYS A 68 -26.50 15.98 -18.39
N LYS A 69 -27.56 15.34 -17.88
CA LYS A 69 -28.35 15.80 -16.74
C LYS A 69 -27.81 15.28 -15.42
N ILE A 70 -26.71 14.53 -15.41
CA ILE A 70 -25.92 14.22 -14.23
C ILE A 70 -25.00 15.40 -13.95
N GLY A 71 -24.83 15.75 -12.68
CA GLY A 71 -23.99 16.87 -12.30
C GLY A 71 -23.58 16.77 -10.85
N TRP A 72 -22.44 17.38 -10.55
CA TRP A 72 -21.78 17.30 -9.27
C TRP A 72 -22.15 18.46 -8.37
N GLN A 73 -22.30 18.18 -7.08
CA GLN A 73 -22.34 19.16 -6.00
C GLN A 73 -21.36 18.67 -4.92
N SER A 74 -20.84 19.57 -4.08
CA SER A 74 -19.85 19.20 -3.05
C SER A 74 -20.35 18.01 -2.21
N GLY A 75 -19.69 16.85 -2.33
CA GLY A 75 -20.06 15.64 -1.58
C GLY A 75 -21.09 14.72 -2.21
N GLN A 76 -21.61 15.02 -3.40
CA GLN A 76 -22.69 14.21 -3.98
C GLN A 76 -22.79 14.34 -5.50
N ILE A 77 -23.39 13.33 -6.11
CA ILE A 77 -23.82 13.39 -7.50
C ILE A 77 -25.33 13.37 -7.60
N GLY A 78 -25.88 14.40 -8.23
CA GLY A 78 -27.32 14.49 -8.48
C GLY A 78 -27.68 13.97 -9.86
N VAL A 79 -28.98 13.75 -10.08
CA VAL A 79 -29.64 13.56 -11.39
C VAL A 79 -31.09 14.02 -11.30
N THR A 80 -31.54 14.83 -12.27
CA THR A 80 -32.93 15.31 -12.34
C THR A 80 -33.46 15.08 -13.75
N LEU A 81 -34.48 14.23 -13.87
CA LEU A 81 -34.98 13.68 -15.12
C LEU A 81 -36.46 14.05 -15.29
N GLY A 82 -36.87 14.32 -16.53
CA GLY A 82 -38.28 14.41 -16.88
C GLY A 82 -38.86 13.03 -17.14
N ASN A 83 -40.16 12.96 -17.40
CA ASN A 83 -40.90 11.71 -17.55
C ASN A 83 -40.78 11.04 -18.94
N HIS A 84 -39.92 11.54 -19.82
CA HIS A 84 -39.78 10.99 -21.17
C HIS A 84 -39.08 9.62 -21.12
N PRO A 85 -39.52 8.58 -21.86
CA PRO A 85 -38.94 7.23 -21.78
C PRO A 85 -37.42 7.15 -22.00
N ASP A 86 -36.89 8.00 -22.89
CA ASP A 86 -35.45 8.11 -23.16
C ASP A 86 -34.70 9.04 -22.20
N GLU A 87 -35.29 9.44 -21.08
CA GLU A 87 -34.64 10.28 -20.08
C GLU A 87 -34.19 9.49 -18.86
N TRP A 88 -33.33 8.49 -19.07
CA TRP A 88 -32.59 7.82 -17.99
C TRP A 88 -31.12 8.18 -18.04
N ALA A 89 -30.46 8.12 -16.88
CA ALA A 89 -29.05 8.43 -16.72
C ALA A 89 -28.46 7.69 -15.53
N GLY A 90 -27.15 7.45 -15.55
CA GLY A 90 -26.47 6.73 -14.49
C GLY A 90 -24.95 6.83 -14.55
N MET A 91 -24.29 6.03 -13.71
CA MET A 91 -22.84 5.85 -13.76
C MET A 91 -22.47 4.37 -13.73
N TRP A 92 -21.39 4.04 -14.41
CA TRP A 92 -20.71 2.75 -14.32
C TRP A 92 -19.43 2.90 -13.50
N HIS A 93 -19.07 1.84 -12.77
CA HIS A 93 -17.83 1.74 -12.01
C HIS A 93 -17.18 0.41 -12.35
N SER A 94 -15.91 0.42 -12.76
CA SER A 94 -15.17 -0.82 -12.96
C SER A 94 -14.92 -1.48 -11.61
N MET A 95 -15.14 -2.79 -11.55
CA MET A 95 -15.02 -3.58 -10.32
C MET A 95 -13.61 -4.13 -10.13
N SER A 96 -12.87 -4.32 -11.21
CA SER A 96 -11.48 -4.78 -11.18
C SER A 96 -10.73 -4.16 -12.33
N ARG A 97 -9.57 -3.54 -12.06
CA ARG A 97 -8.79 -2.78 -13.04
C ARG A 97 -9.63 -1.73 -13.76
N LEU A 98 -9.15 -1.29 -14.91
CA LEU A 98 -9.84 -0.34 -15.76
C LEU A 98 -10.94 -1.02 -16.57
N ALA A 99 -12.00 -0.28 -16.86
CA ALA A 99 -13.15 -0.73 -17.62
C ALA A 99 -12.75 -1.37 -18.97
N ARG A 100 -11.73 -0.79 -19.61
CA ARG A 100 -11.18 -1.25 -20.89
C ARG A 100 -10.40 -2.56 -20.85
N MET A 101 -10.18 -3.16 -19.67
CA MET A 101 -9.45 -4.43 -19.49
C MET A 101 -10.44 -5.55 -19.13
N PRO A 102 -11.13 -6.15 -20.12
CA PRO A 102 -12.27 -7.04 -19.91
C PRO A 102 -11.93 -8.37 -19.23
N GLU A 103 -10.66 -8.78 -19.25
CA GLU A 103 -10.15 -10.01 -18.64
C GLU A 103 -10.12 -9.94 -17.10
N TYR A 104 -10.14 -8.74 -16.54
CA TYR A 104 -10.12 -8.54 -15.10
C TYR A 104 -11.53 -8.33 -14.56
N VAL A 105 -11.98 -9.31 -13.78
CA VAL A 105 -13.31 -9.36 -13.17
C VAL A 105 -13.21 -9.70 -11.69
N ILE A 106 -14.24 -9.37 -10.92
CA ILE A 106 -14.41 -9.81 -9.53
C ILE A 106 -15.28 -11.06 -9.48
N ASN A 107 -14.89 -11.98 -8.61
CA ASN A 107 -15.73 -13.04 -8.09
C ASN A 107 -16.29 -12.62 -6.72
N CYS A 108 -17.61 -12.49 -6.58
CA CYS A 108 -18.21 -12.03 -5.32
C CYS A 108 -18.08 -13.07 -4.19
N SER A 109 -17.80 -14.33 -4.51
CA SER A 109 -17.46 -15.37 -3.53
C SER A 109 -15.98 -15.40 -3.13
N ALA A 110 -15.13 -14.70 -3.88
CA ALA A 110 -13.70 -14.60 -3.68
C ALA A 110 -13.23 -13.20 -4.09
N PHE A 111 -13.52 -12.23 -3.21
CA PHE A 111 -13.41 -10.80 -3.52
C PHE A 111 -11.96 -10.36 -3.82
N TYR A 112 -10.96 -11.05 -3.27
CA TYR A 112 -9.57 -10.77 -3.54
C TYR A 112 -9.05 -11.46 -4.80
N PRO A 113 -7.92 -10.99 -5.38
CA PRO A 113 -7.34 -11.63 -6.56
C PRO A 113 -7.10 -13.13 -6.36
N ALA A 114 -7.32 -13.90 -7.44
CA ALA A 114 -7.38 -15.36 -7.43
C ALA A 114 -6.17 -16.11 -6.80
N PRO A 115 -4.92 -15.60 -6.82
CA PRO A 115 -3.82 -16.30 -6.15
C PRO A 115 -3.98 -16.49 -4.64
N ILE A 116 -4.80 -15.67 -3.98
CA ILE A 116 -5.13 -15.84 -2.56
C ILE A 116 -6.02 -17.09 -2.39
N GLN A 117 -5.59 -18.01 -1.53
CA GLN A 117 -6.26 -19.28 -1.32
C GLN A 117 -7.67 -19.11 -0.75
N ALA A 118 -8.56 -20.06 -1.06
CA ALA A 118 -9.99 -19.98 -0.73
C ALA A 118 -10.29 -19.76 0.77
N ALA A 119 -9.46 -20.27 1.68
CA ALA A 119 -9.62 -20.08 3.12
C ALA A 119 -9.46 -18.60 3.57
N PHE A 120 -8.77 -17.80 2.76
CA PHE A 120 -8.48 -16.39 3.02
C PHE A 120 -9.28 -15.45 2.12
N GLN A 121 -10.26 -15.96 1.37
CA GLN A 121 -11.06 -15.18 0.45
C GLN A 121 -12.27 -14.56 1.16
N PRO A 122 -12.39 -13.22 1.22
CA PRO A 122 -13.61 -12.57 1.69
C PRO A 122 -14.73 -12.65 0.64
N LYS A 123 -15.96 -12.44 1.08
CA LYS A 123 -17.18 -12.50 0.24
C LYS A 123 -17.83 -11.12 0.15
N MET A 124 -18.20 -10.71 -1.05
CA MET A 124 -19.00 -9.52 -1.30
C MET A 124 -20.48 -9.88 -1.29
N THR A 125 -21.15 -9.70 -0.16
CA THR A 125 -22.52 -10.20 0.09
C THR A 125 -23.61 -9.16 -0.11
N GLY A 126 -23.25 -7.90 -0.37
CA GLY A 126 -24.21 -6.83 -0.51
C GLY A 126 -23.60 -5.55 -1.06
N ILE A 127 -24.47 -4.63 -1.44
CA ILE A 127 -24.12 -3.25 -1.80
C ILE A 127 -24.94 -2.33 -0.91
N ARG A 128 -24.29 -1.31 -0.36
CA ARG A 128 -24.96 -0.19 0.31
C ARG A 128 -24.80 1.04 -0.57
N VAL A 129 -25.90 1.74 -0.79
CA VAL A 129 -25.89 3.04 -1.45
C VAL A 129 -26.57 4.03 -0.55
N ARG A 130 -25.93 5.17 -0.34
CA ARG A 130 -26.50 6.26 0.42
C ARG A 130 -26.99 7.33 -0.55
N LEU A 131 -28.30 7.58 -0.51
CA LEU A 131 -29.00 8.40 -1.50
C LEU A 131 -30.20 9.14 -0.88
N ARG A 132 -30.71 10.14 -1.59
CA ARG A 132 -31.96 10.84 -1.28
C ARG A 132 -32.68 11.22 -2.56
N GLY A 133 -33.94 11.61 -2.46
CA GLY A 133 -34.74 12.15 -3.55
C GLY A 133 -36.03 11.37 -3.80
N THR A 134 -36.53 11.45 -5.03
CA THR A 134 -37.74 10.77 -5.47
C THR A 134 -37.59 10.10 -6.84
N GLY A 135 -38.32 9.00 -7.06
CA GLY A 135 -38.38 8.30 -8.34
C GLY A 135 -37.71 6.93 -8.32
N LYS A 136 -37.61 6.29 -9.49
CA LYS A 136 -37.06 4.94 -9.59
C LYS A 136 -35.55 4.97 -9.80
N TRP A 137 -34.88 4.11 -9.04
CA TRP A 137 -33.43 3.96 -9.07
C TRP A 137 -33.07 2.49 -9.14
N LYS A 138 -32.14 2.14 -10.02
CA LYS A 138 -31.70 0.78 -10.29
C LYS A 138 -30.21 0.66 -10.04
N ILE A 139 -29.80 -0.45 -9.44
CA ILE A 139 -28.41 -0.90 -9.42
C ILE A 139 -28.29 -2.22 -10.16
N GLU A 140 -27.21 -2.40 -10.91
CA GLU A 140 -26.93 -3.62 -11.64
C GLU A 140 -25.44 -3.96 -11.63
N LEU A 141 -25.17 -5.26 -11.62
CA LEU A 141 -23.85 -5.84 -11.79
C LEU A 141 -23.81 -6.52 -13.15
N VAL A 142 -22.82 -6.16 -13.97
CA VAL A 142 -22.68 -6.67 -15.35
C VAL A 142 -21.33 -7.34 -15.57
N CYS A 143 -21.29 -8.30 -16.48
CA CYS A 143 -20.03 -8.92 -16.90
C CYS A 143 -19.29 -8.05 -17.93
N ALA A 144 -18.09 -8.47 -18.33
CA ALA A 144 -17.27 -7.74 -19.31
C ALA A 144 -17.89 -7.62 -20.72
N ARG A 145 -18.94 -8.37 -21.01
CA ARG A 145 -19.73 -8.27 -22.26
C ARG A 145 -20.97 -7.37 -22.12
N ASN A 146 -21.07 -6.62 -21.03
CA ASN A 146 -22.24 -5.80 -20.66
C ASN A 146 -23.54 -6.61 -20.50
N GLN A 147 -23.44 -7.92 -20.22
CA GLN A 147 -24.60 -8.72 -19.84
C GLN A 147 -24.89 -8.52 -18.35
N VAL A 148 -26.13 -8.20 -18.02
CA VAL A 148 -26.61 -8.10 -16.63
C VAL A 148 -26.54 -9.47 -15.97
N LEU A 149 -25.80 -9.56 -14.87
CA LEU A 149 -25.69 -10.73 -14.01
C LEU A 149 -26.67 -10.66 -12.86
N TRP A 150 -26.89 -9.46 -12.33
CA TRP A 150 -27.85 -9.18 -11.28
C TRP A 150 -28.28 -7.71 -11.36
N SER A 151 -29.54 -7.42 -11.01
CA SER A 151 -30.05 -6.05 -10.94
C SER A 151 -31.23 -5.96 -9.98
N GLU A 152 -31.37 -4.82 -9.32
CA GLU A 152 -32.53 -4.50 -8.50
C GLU A 152 -32.94 -3.04 -8.71
N THR A 153 -34.25 -2.79 -8.80
CA THR A 153 -34.83 -1.44 -8.91
C THR A 153 -35.66 -1.15 -7.66
N ARG A 154 -35.48 0.04 -7.08
CA ARG A 154 -36.28 0.55 -5.95
C ARG A 154 -36.93 1.87 -6.30
N GLU A 155 -38.09 2.10 -5.69
CA GLU A 155 -38.71 3.41 -5.67
C GLU A 155 -38.18 4.18 -4.46
N ILE A 156 -37.51 5.30 -4.72
CA ILE A 156 -36.92 6.16 -3.71
C ILE A 156 -37.95 7.24 -3.36
N MET A 157 -38.14 7.46 -2.07
CA MET A 157 -38.97 8.54 -1.52
C MET A 157 -38.38 9.02 -0.20
N GLN A 158 -37.22 9.66 -0.28
CA GLN A 158 -36.41 9.99 0.89
C GLN A 158 -36.00 11.46 0.86
N PRO A 159 -36.50 12.32 1.78
CA PRO A 159 -36.16 13.74 1.79
C PRO A 159 -34.72 14.00 2.28
N THR A 160 -34.11 13.03 2.96
CA THR A 160 -32.75 13.09 3.50
C THR A 160 -31.96 11.88 3.05
N PHE A 161 -30.63 11.96 3.10
CA PHE A 161 -29.78 10.80 2.78
C PHE A 161 -30.06 9.64 3.74
N GLN A 162 -30.35 8.46 3.19
CA GLN A 162 -30.44 7.20 3.93
C GLN A 162 -29.74 6.09 3.16
N ASP A 163 -29.40 5.04 3.89
CA ASP A 163 -28.75 3.87 3.34
C ASP A 163 -29.78 2.90 2.76
N GLU A 164 -29.66 2.59 1.48
CA GLU A 164 -30.33 1.49 0.81
C GLU A 164 -29.37 0.29 0.70
N ILE A 165 -29.76 -0.85 1.29
CA ILE A 165 -28.95 -2.07 1.29
C ILE A 165 -29.55 -3.09 0.35
N PHE A 166 -28.72 -3.61 -0.55
CA PHE A 166 -29.04 -4.63 -1.55
C PHE A 166 -28.29 -5.91 -1.22
N GLU A 167 -29.03 -7.02 -1.12
CA GLU A 167 -28.48 -8.36 -0.88
C GLU A 167 -28.00 -8.96 -2.21
N LEU A 168 -26.80 -9.53 -2.23
CA LEU A 168 -26.25 -10.16 -3.43
C LEU A 168 -26.31 -11.69 -3.35
N PRO A 169 -26.73 -12.37 -4.43
CA PRO A 169 -26.52 -13.81 -4.59
C PRO A 169 -25.04 -14.08 -4.93
N TYR A 170 -24.14 -13.75 -4.01
CA TYR A 170 -22.69 -13.68 -4.24
C TYR A 170 -22.08 -15.00 -4.78
N ALA A 171 -22.71 -16.14 -4.48
CA ALA A 171 -22.34 -17.45 -4.99
C ALA A 171 -22.48 -17.57 -6.52
N GLU A 172 -23.40 -16.82 -7.13
CA GLU A 172 -23.70 -16.89 -8.57
C GLU A 172 -22.92 -15.83 -9.37
N LEU A 173 -22.31 -14.85 -8.68
CA LEU A 173 -21.68 -13.68 -9.27
C LEU A 173 -20.16 -13.83 -9.39
N GLN A 174 -19.72 -14.65 -10.35
CA GLN A 174 -18.31 -15.08 -10.47
C GLN A 174 -17.44 -14.22 -11.41
N ALA A 175 -18.05 -13.40 -12.26
CA ALA A 175 -17.34 -12.66 -13.33
C ALA A 175 -17.89 -11.24 -13.52
N VAL A 176 -18.00 -10.49 -12.42
CA VAL A 176 -18.51 -9.12 -12.42
C VAL A 176 -17.43 -8.16 -12.91
N LYS A 177 -17.75 -7.33 -13.91
CA LYS A 177 -16.87 -6.30 -14.44
C LYS A 177 -17.26 -4.89 -14.03
N MET A 178 -18.56 -4.55 -14.06
CA MET A 178 -19.03 -3.22 -13.65
C MET A 178 -20.15 -3.30 -12.62
N CYS A 179 -20.19 -2.29 -11.77
CA CYS A 179 -21.35 -1.91 -10.97
C CYS A 179 -21.91 -0.60 -11.53
N ASN A 180 -23.16 -0.65 -12.00
CA ASN A 180 -23.85 0.50 -12.55
C ASN A 180 -25.00 0.90 -11.65
N TRP A 181 -25.19 2.19 -11.45
CA TRP A 181 -26.46 2.71 -10.96
C TRP A 181 -27.13 3.57 -12.03
N ILE A 182 -28.45 3.52 -12.08
CA ILE A 182 -29.30 4.14 -13.11
C ILE A 182 -30.51 4.77 -12.44
N ALA A 183 -30.71 6.07 -12.65
CA ALA A 183 -31.97 6.75 -12.39
C ALA A 183 -32.87 6.68 -13.62
N GLU A 184 -34.10 6.24 -13.42
CA GLU A 184 -35.12 6.08 -14.46
C GLU A 184 -35.87 7.40 -14.74
N PRO A 185 -36.67 7.49 -15.83
CA PRO A 185 -37.46 8.68 -16.13
C PRO A 185 -38.29 9.18 -14.95
N GLY A 186 -38.29 10.50 -14.75
CA GLY A 186 -38.99 11.18 -13.66
C GLY A 186 -38.23 11.20 -12.32
N ALA A 187 -37.04 10.61 -12.24
CA ALA A 187 -36.25 10.62 -11.02
C ALA A 187 -35.57 11.97 -10.75
N ASP A 188 -35.55 12.37 -9.49
CA ASP A 188 -34.76 13.46 -8.94
C ASP A 188 -34.02 12.93 -7.71
N ILE A 189 -32.77 12.51 -7.90
CA ILE A 189 -32.02 11.70 -6.92
C ILE A 189 -30.60 12.26 -6.77
N ASP A 190 -30.14 12.31 -5.52
CA ASP A 190 -28.73 12.52 -5.18
C ASP A 190 -28.15 11.24 -4.57
N VAL A 191 -26.93 10.89 -4.97
CA VAL A 191 -26.13 9.78 -4.43
C VAL A 191 -24.85 10.36 -3.84
N ASP A 192 -24.52 10.01 -2.59
CA ASP A 192 -23.28 10.49 -1.94
C ASP A 192 -22.23 9.38 -1.81
N ARG A 193 -22.64 8.10 -1.73
CA ARG A 193 -21.70 7.00 -1.50
C ARG A 193 -22.21 5.64 -1.96
N ILE A 194 -21.27 4.80 -2.42
CA ILE A 194 -21.48 3.38 -2.71
C ILE A 194 -20.43 2.56 -1.97
N ASP A 195 -20.87 1.57 -1.19
CA ASP A 195 -20.02 0.61 -0.48
C ASP A 195 -20.39 -0.84 -0.80
N PHE A 196 -19.40 -1.72 -0.73
CA PHE A 196 -19.59 -3.16 -0.73
C PHE A 196 -19.60 -3.72 0.68
N ARG A 197 -20.58 -4.58 0.96
CA ARG A 197 -20.61 -5.36 2.20
C ARG A 197 -19.69 -6.56 2.05
N ILE A 198 -18.59 -6.55 2.78
CA ILE A 198 -17.57 -7.59 2.77
C ILE A 198 -17.69 -8.43 4.04
N VAL A 199 -17.84 -9.74 3.88
CA VAL A 199 -17.71 -10.71 4.96
C VAL A 199 -16.27 -11.24 4.94
N THR A 200 -15.52 -10.99 6.01
CA THR A 200 -14.12 -11.41 6.12
C THR A 200 -14.02 -12.94 6.24
N PRO A 201 -12.88 -13.55 5.87
CA PRO A 201 -12.61 -14.93 6.27
C PRO A 201 -12.52 -15.06 7.80
N ASP A 202 -12.64 -16.28 8.29
CA ASP A 202 -12.53 -16.60 9.72
C ASP A 202 -11.05 -16.68 10.13
N VAL A 203 -10.46 -15.52 10.41
CA VAL A 203 -9.04 -15.37 10.75
C VAL A 203 -8.87 -14.42 11.94
N THR A 204 -7.70 -14.46 12.58
CA THR A 204 -7.38 -13.52 13.67
C THR A 204 -7.19 -12.09 13.15
N PRO A 205 -7.36 -11.05 14.00
CA PRO A 205 -7.18 -9.65 13.57
C PRO A 205 -5.83 -9.37 12.91
N GLU A 206 -4.73 -9.87 13.47
CA GLU A 206 -3.39 -9.68 12.91
C GLU A 206 -3.19 -10.39 11.56
N THR A 207 -3.81 -11.57 11.38
CA THR A 207 -3.83 -12.26 10.07
C THR A 207 -4.64 -11.45 9.06
N TRP A 208 -5.77 -10.88 9.48
CA TRP A 208 -6.58 -10.00 8.66
C TRP A 208 -5.82 -8.75 8.20
N PHE A 209 -5.03 -8.13 9.10
CA PHE A 209 -4.24 -6.96 8.74
C PHE A 209 -3.21 -7.28 7.64
N PHE A 210 -2.48 -8.38 7.80
CA PHE A 210 -1.54 -8.82 6.77
C PHE A 210 -2.24 -9.18 5.46
N LEU A 211 -3.33 -9.94 5.53
CA LEU A 211 -4.09 -10.39 4.38
C LEU A 211 -4.64 -9.22 3.55
N ALA A 212 -5.31 -8.24 4.17
CA ALA A 212 -5.90 -7.11 3.45
C ALA A 212 -4.83 -6.20 2.82
N SER A 213 -3.72 -5.96 3.54
CA SER A 213 -2.57 -5.22 3.02
C SER A 213 -1.85 -5.94 1.87
N TYR A 214 -1.70 -7.27 1.97
CA TYR A 214 -1.16 -8.08 0.87
C TYR A 214 -2.08 -8.05 -0.35
N ALA A 215 -3.40 -8.18 -0.16
CA ALA A 215 -4.38 -8.09 -1.24
C ALA A 215 -4.32 -6.72 -1.95
N LYS A 216 -4.14 -5.62 -1.20
CA LYS A 216 -3.90 -4.28 -1.75
C LYS A 216 -2.67 -4.24 -2.65
N ALA A 217 -1.53 -4.80 -2.22
CA ALA A 217 -0.32 -4.85 -3.04
C ALA A 217 -0.48 -5.76 -4.27
N LEU A 218 -1.16 -6.90 -4.12
CA LEU A 218 -1.47 -7.83 -5.22
C LEU A 218 -2.40 -7.20 -6.27
N ILE A 219 -3.28 -6.29 -5.86
CA ILE A 219 -4.05 -5.44 -6.78
C ILE A 219 -3.14 -4.52 -7.59
N CYS A 220 -1.86 -4.30 -7.31
CA CYS A 220 -0.99 -3.53 -8.23
C CYS A 220 -0.22 -4.44 -9.22
N TRP A 221 -0.06 -5.73 -8.89
CA TRP A 221 0.68 -6.69 -9.69
C TRP A 221 0.03 -6.99 -11.06
N SER A 222 0.85 -7.07 -12.11
CA SER A 222 0.42 -7.47 -13.44
C SER A 222 0.97 -8.85 -13.80
N PRO A 223 0.12 -9.85 -14.12
CA PRO A 223 0.58 -11.11 -14.67
C PRO A 223 1.22 -10.96 -16.06
N SER A 224 0.87 -9.91 -16.82
CA SER A 224 1.36 -9.72 -18.19
C SER A 224 2.80 -9.23 -18.24
N THR A 225 3.24 -8.44 -17.26
CA THR A 225 4.64 -8.01 -17.13
C THR A 225 5.40 -8.79 -16.07
N GLY A 226 4.72 -9.37 -15.09
CA GLY A 226 5.35 -9.92 -13.88
C GLY A 226 5.84 -8.84 -12.90
N LEU A 227 5.54 -7.57 -13.17
CA LEU A 227 5.93 -6.42 -12.36
C LEU A 227 4.72 -5.81 -11.64
N VAL A 228 4.98 -4.87 -10.76
CA VAL A 228 3.97 -4.14 -9.99
C VAL A 228 3.80 -2.74 -10.57
N ARG A 229 2.58 -2.38 -10.94
CA ARG A 229 2.26 -0.99 -11.34
C ARG A 229 2.45 -0.06 -10.18
N ASP A 230 2.92 1.15 -10.44
CA ASP A 230 3.02 2.19 -9.42
C ASP A 230 1.67 2.45 -8.73
N ARG A 231 0.58 2.46 -9.50
CA ARG A 231 -0.79 2.65 -9.02
C ARG A 231 -1.74 1.64 -9.65
N ALA A 232 -2.75 1.20 -8.89
CA ALA A 232 -3.69 0.16 -9.33
C ALA A 232 -4.49 0.52 -10.61
N HIS A 233 -4.73 1.82 -10.84
CA HIS A 233 -5.50 2.36 -11.97
C HIS A 233 -4.67 2.63 -13.22
N ILE A 234 -3.38 2.27 -13.24
CA ILE A 234 -2.56 2.39 -14.44
C ILE A 234 -2.75 1.13 -15.30
N ASP A 235 -2.66 1.26 -16.62
CA ASP A 235 -2.64 0.07 -17.48
C ASP A 235 -1.41 -0.79 -17.18
N ASP A 236 -1.54 -2.09 -17.42
CA ASP A 236 -0.41 -3.00 -17.41
C ASP A 236 0.72 -2.47 -18.30
N ALA A 237 1.95 -2.51 -17.79
CA ALA A 237 3.15 -2.08 -18.51
C ALA A 237 3.20 -0.59 -18.88
N ASN A 238 2.34 0.29 -18.36
CA ASN A 238 2.45 1.72 -18.66
C ASN A 238 3.36 2.47 -17.67
N PHE A 239 3.43 2.03 -16.42
CA PHE A 239 4.22 2.66 -15.37
C PHE A 239 4.43 1.68 -14.19
N ASP A 240 5.32 0.71 -14.39
CA ASP A 240 5.64 -0.33 -13.40
C ASP A 240 6.78 0.14 -12.48
N SER A 241 6.62 0.02 -11.17
CA SER A 241 7.57 0.41 -10.13
C SER A 241 8.53 -0.74 -9.80
N VAL A 242 9.84 -0.47 -9.90
CA VAL A 242 10.88 -1.47 -9.64
C VAL A 242 11.03 -1.77 -8.15
N SER A 243 11.06 -0.74 -7.30
CA SER A 243 11.11 -0.91 -5.84
C SER A 243 9.89 -1.65 -5.31
N ALA A 244 8.68 -1.26 -5.72
CA ALA A 244 7.46 -1.95 -5.31
C ALA A 244 7.44 -3.40 -5.79
N THR A 245 7.98 -3.71 -6.98
CA THR A 245 8.11 -5.09 -7.46
C THR A 245 8.99 -5.93 -6.53
N GLY A 246 10.12 -5.39 -6.08
CA GLY A 246 11.00 -6.05 -5.11
C GLY A 246 10.29 -6.40 -3.81
N LEU A 247 9.68 -5.38 -3.19
CA LEU A 247 9.00 -5.52 -1.91
C LEU A 247 7.77 -6.44 -2.02
N PHE A 248 7.04 -6.39 -3.13
CA PHE A 248 5.92 -7.29 -3.39
C PHE A 248 6.37 -8.75 -3.52
N CYS A 249 7.51 -9.01 -4.14
CA CYS A 249 8.10 -10.36 -4.19
C CYS A 249 8.38 -10.90 -2.78
N LEU A 250 8.95 -10.08 -1.90
CA LEU A 250 9.20 -10.44 -0.50
C LEU A 250 7.90 -10.65 0.27
N ALA A 251 6.93 -9.75 0.13
CA ALA A 251 5.61 -9.89 0.76
C ALA A 251 4.87 -11.15 0.27
N THR A 252 5.05 -11.52 -1.00
CA THR A 252 4.48 -12.75 -1.57
C THR A 252 5.15 -14.01 -1.02
N ALA A 253 6.46 -14.00 -0.79
CA ALA A 253 7.16 -15.09 -0.10
C ALA A 253 6.66 -15.25 1.35
N ALA A 254 6.47 -14.13 2.06
CA ALA A 254 5.89 -14.14 3.41
C ALA A 254 4.42 -14.63 3.41
N ALA A 255 3.63 -14.22 2.40
CA ALA A 255 2.26 -14.71 2.23
C ALA A 255 2.21 -16.22 1.93
N ALA A 256 3.22 -16.76 1.24
CA ALA A 256 3.33 -18.20 1.00
C ALA A 256 3.67 -18.98 2.28
N ASP A 257 4.54 -18.43 3.14
CA ASP A 257 4.86 -19.00 4.45
C ASP A 257 3.63 -19.06 5.38
N GLU A 258 2.79 -18.03 5.34
CA GLU A 258 1.52 -17.99 6.07
C GLU A 258 0.38 -18.76 5.37
N GLY A 259 0.65 -19.40 4.22
CA GLY A 259 -0.33 -20.18 3.47
C GLY A 259 -1.42 -19.35 2.78
N ILE A 260 -1.30 -18.03 2.74
CA ILE A 260 -2.24 -17.12 2.07
C ILE A 260 -2.19 -17.33 0.56
N VAL A 261 -1.01 -17.58 0.01
CA VAL A 261 -0.79 -18.00 -1.39
C VAL A 261 -0.01 -19.32 -1.42
N THR A 262 0.12 -19.93 -2.60
CA THR A 262 0.96 -21.15 -2.73
C THR A 262 2.43 -20.79 -2.88
N LYS A 263 3.31 -21.68 -2.41
CA LYS A 263 4.76 -21.55 -2.62
C LYS A 263 5.14 -21.52 -4.10
N ASP A 264 4.46 -22.30 -4.94
CA ASP A 264 4.69 -22.33 -6.39
C ASP A 264 4.36 -20.98 -7.06
N PHE A 265 3.27 -20.33 -6.63
CA PHE A 265 2.92 -19.00 -7.11
C PHE A 265 3.98 -17.97 -6.72
N ALA A 266 4.44 -18.00 -5.47
CA ALA A 266 5.51 -17.12 -5.00
C ALA A 266 6.81 -17.32 -5.80
N LEU A 267 7.26 -18.57 -5.98
CA LEU A 267 8.43 -18.90 -6.81
C LEU A 267 8.28 -18.38 -8.24
N ALA A 268 7.11 -18.54 -8.85
CA ALA A 268 6.86 -18.06 -10.20
C ALA A 268 6.98 -16.54 -10.31
N ILE A 269 6.47 -15.78 -9.33
CA ILE A 269 6.57 -14.32 -9.31
C ILE A 269 8.01 -13.85 -9.16
N VAL A 270 8.74 -14.38 -8.16
CA VAL A 270 10.12 -13.94 -7.89
C VAL A 270 11.01 -14.21 -9.10
N ARG A 271 10.88 -15.41 -9.70
CA ARG A 271 11.61 -15.76 -10.94
C ARG A 271 11.23 -14.86 -12.11
N LYS A 272 9.94 -14.59 -12.29
CA LYS A 272 9.48 -13.75 -13.41
C LYS A 272 9.97 -12.31 -13.30
N ALA A 273 9.92 -11.74 -12.10
CA ALA A 273 10.43 -10.40 -11.85
C ALA A 273 11.93 -10.30 -12.19
N HIS A 274 12.74 -11.27 -11.76
CA HIS A 274 14.17 -11.31 -12.10
C HIS A 274 14.43 -11.47 -13.60
N GLU A 275 13.73 -12.42 -14.25
CA GLU A 275 13.83 -12.66 -15.69
C GLU A 275 13.55 -11.38 -16.50
N VAL A 276 12.49 -10.65 -16.12
CA VAL A 276 12.03 -9.44 -16.80
C VAL A 276 12.95 -8.25 -16.54
N MET A 277 13.47 -8.10 -15.33
CA MET A 277 14.34 -6.97 -14.97
C MET A 277 15.78 -7.14 -15.47
N ARG A 278 16.26 -8.37 -15.67
CA ARG A 278 17.63 -8.64 -16.14
C ARG A 278 18.03 -7.89 -17.42
N PRO A 279 17.24 -7.88 -18.52
CA PRO A 279 17.58 -7.13 -19.73
C PRO A 279 17.41 -5.60 -19.58
N LEU A 280 16.81 -5.12 -18.49
CA LEU A 280 16.53 -3.70 -18.25
C LEU A 280 17.61 -2.99 -17.45
N ARG A 281 18.70 -3.69 -17.09
CA ARG A 281 19.87 -3.09 -16.44
C ARG A 281 20.48 -2.02 -17.33
N GLY A 282 20.65 -0.84 -16.77
CA GLY A 282 21.22 0.30 -17.45
C GLY A 282 22.70 0.51 -17.13
N PRO A 283 23.17 1.75 -17.24
CA PRO A 283 24.52 2.15 -16.85
C PRO A 283 24.86 1.66 -15.44
N TYR A 284 26.10 1.19 -15.27
CA TYR A 284 26.60 0.66 -14.00
C TYR A 284 25.72 -0.47 -13.43
N GLN A 285 25.02 -1.24 -14.28
CA GLN A 285 24.14 -2.35 -13.87
C GLN A 285 22.97 -1.94 -12.96
N LEU A 286 22.68 -0.64 -12.85
CA LEU A 286 21.55 -0.15 -12.06
C LEU A 286 20.23 -0.47 -12.75
N LEU A 287 19.18 -0.66 -11.95
CA LEU A 287 17.82 -0.82 -12.43
C LEU A 287 17.13 0.55 -12.59
N PRO A 288 16.22 0.69 -13.56
CA PRO A 288 15.44 1.91 -13.72
C PRO A 288 14.51 2.12 -12.52
N HIS A 289 14.12 3.37 -12.26
CA HIS A 289 13.09 3.68 -11.26
C HIS A 289 11.73 3.09 -11.69
N PHE A 290 11.35 3.35 -12.94
CA PHE A 290 10.10 2.89 -13.53
C PHE A 290 10.32 2.23 -14.90
N VAL A 291 9.45 1.28 -15.23
CA VAL A 291 9.46 0.54 -16.50
C VAL A 291 8.13 0.74 -17.22
N ARG A 292 8.18 0.77 -18.55
CA ARG A 292 6.99 0.73 -19.41
C ARG A 292 7.22 -0.07 -20.66
N ARG A 293 6.15 -0.44 -21.35
CA ARG A 293 6.18 -0.92 -22.73
C ARG A 293 6.42 0.26 -23.66
N ASN A 294 7.42 0.13 -24.52
CA ASN A 294 7.70 1.07 -25.59
C ASN A 294 6.78 0.81 -26.81
N GLU A 295 6.92 1.63 -27.85
CA GLU A 295 6.15 1.51 -29.10
C GLU A 295 6.37 0.16 -29.81
N ALA A 296 7.53 -0.47 -29.62
CA ALA A 296 7.85 -1.79 -30.17
C ALA A 296 7.26 -2.95 -29.34
N GLY A 297 6.50 -2.65 -28.28
CA GLY A 297 5.90 -3.67 -27.44
C GLY A 297 6.86 -4.30 -26.42
N VAL A 298 8.08 -3.77 -26.28
CA VAL A 298 9.11 -4.30 -25.36
C VAL A 298 9.17 -3.45 -24.10
N LEU A 299 9.42 -4.08 -22.95
CA LEU A 299 9.67 -3.33 -21.72
C LEU A 299 10.98 -2.54 -21.82
N ALA A 300 10.95 -1.30 -21.36
CA ALA A 300 12.07 -0.37 -21.33
C ALA A 300 11.91 0.56 -20.13
N ARG A 301 12.97 1.27 -19.74
CA ARG A 301 12.88 2.35 -18.76
C ARG A 301 11.81 3.36 -19.18
N HIS A 302 11.04 3.86 -18.21
CA HIS A 302 10.12 4.96 -18.45
C HIS A 302 10.85 6.24 -18.84
N GLN A 303 10.38 6.91 -19.91
CA GLN A 303 11.01 8.16 -20.35
C GLN A 303 10.97 9.21 -19.23
N GLY A 304 12.09 9.91 -19.04
CA GLY A 304 12.21 10.96 -18.03
C GLY A 304 12.56 10.48 -16.62
N THR A 305 12.68 9.17 -16.40
CA THR A 305 13.05 8.60 -15.09
C THR A 305 14.50 8.14 -15.09
N GLU A 306 15.12 8.08 -13.92
CA GLU A 306 16.50 7.71 -13.70
C GLU A 306 16.71 6.19 -13.58
N PHE A 307 17.98 5.79 -13.56
CA PHE A 307 18.41 4.53 -12.94
C PHE A 307 18.82 4.82 -11.50
N SER A 308 18.27 4.08 -10.55
CA SER A 308 18.27 4.47 -9.14
C SER A 308 18.96 3.43 -8.26
N THR A 309 19.84 3.87 -7.37
CA THR A 309 20.54 2.99 -6.43
C THR A 309 19.62 2.47 -5.33
N ILE A 310 18.63 3.25 -4.87
CA ILE A 310 17.67 2.77 -3.86
C ILE A 310 16.67 1.79 -4.46
N ASP A 311 16.15 2.02 -5.66
CA ASP A 311 15.22 1.09 -6.31
C ASP A 311 15.92 -0.23 -6.65
N THR A 312 17.17 -0.14 -7.09
CA THR A 312 18.04 -1.31 -7.27
C THR A 312 18.25 -2.08 -5.96
N SER A 313 18.42 -1.36 -4.84
CA SER A 313 18.61 -1.97 -3.52
C SER A 313 17.35 -2.69 -3.05
N LEU A 314 16.20 -2.01 -3.09
CA LEU A 314 14.91 -2.59 -2.72
C LEU A 314 14.57 -3.79 -3.58
N PHE A 315 14.83 -3.72 -4.89
CA PHE A 315 14.61 -4.86 -5.79
C PHE A 315 15.48 -6.06 -5.42
N TYR A 316 16.81 -5.91 -5.45
CA TYR A 316 17.70 -7.07 -5.28
C TYR A 316 17.69 -7.61 -3.86
N LEU A 317 17.72 -6.77 -2.82
CA LEU A 317 17.76 -7.25 -1.44
C LEU A 317 16.47 -8.01 -1.10
N SER A 318 15.31 -7.50 -1.51
CA SER A 318 14.04 -8.19 -1.30
C SER A 318 13.96 -9.51 -2.10
N LEU A 319 14.41 -9.55 -3.35
CA LEU A 319 14.41 -10.80 -4.13
C LEU A 319 15.40 -11.84 -3.60
N ILE A 320 16.57 -11.42 -3.10
CA ILE A 320 17.55 -12.34 -2.49
C ILE A 320 16.93 -13.00 -1.25
N ILE A 321 16.32 -12.21 -0.37
CA ILE A 321 15.66 -12.71 0.83
C ILE A 321 14.48 -13.61 0.44
N ALA A 322 13.66 -13.20 -0.53
CA ALA A 322 12.55 -14.01 -1.01
C ALA A 322 13.01 -15.35 -1.63
N ALA A 323 14.09 -15.36 -2.42
CA ALA A 323 14.66 -16.57 -2.99
C ALA A 323 15.14 -17.54 -1.91
N GLU A 324 15.79 -17.03 -0.87
CA GLU A 324 16.22 -17.82 0.30
C GLU A 324 15.01 -18.40 1.05
N MET A 325 13.99 -17.60 1.35
CA MET A 325 12.74 -18.07 1.98
C MET A 325 12.08 -19.20 1.18
N LEU A 326 12.13 -19.11 -0.14
CA LEU A 326 11.52 -20.07 -1.05
C LEU A 326 12.43 -21.27 -1.36
N GLY A 327 13.69 -21.26 -0.92
CA GLY A 327 14.68 -22.31 -1.18
C GLY A 327 15.09 -22.40 -2.65
N ASP A 328 15.24 -21.26 -3.33
CA ASP A 328 15.66 -21.17 -4.73
C ASP A 328 17.12 -20.72 -4.86
N ASP A 329 18.05 -21.59 -4.47
CA ASP A 329 19.50 -21.32 -4.44
C ASP A 329 20.04 -20.83 -5.80
N VAL A 330 19.52 -21.36 -6.91
CA VAL A 330 19.96 -20.99 -8.26
C VAL A 330 19.63 -19.52 -8.54
N LEU A 331 18.41 -19.09 -8.18
CA LEU A 331 18.01 -17.70 -8.31
C LEU A 331 18.79 -16.80 -7.36
N GLY A 332 18.93 -17.21 -6.09
CA GLY A 332 19.70 -16.49 -5.08
C GLY A 332 21.14 -16.22 -5.53
N GLN A 333 21.83 -17.23 -6.08
CA GLN A 333 23.17 -17.09 -6.64
C GLN A 333 23.22 -16.16 -7.86
N SER A 334 22.20 -16.18 -8.72
CA SER A 334 22.13 -15.26 -9.86
C SER A 334 21.96 -13.82 -9.40
N LEU A 335 21.01 -13.55 -8.50
CA LEU A 335 20.78 -12.23 -7.94
C LEU A 335 22.03 -11.68 -7.25
N MET A 336 22.71 -12.53 -6.46
CA MET A 336 23.95 -12.15 -5.79
C MET A 336 25.07 -11.80 -6.78
N ARG A 337 25.19 -12.54 -7.87
CA ARG A 337 26.14 -12.22 -8.95
C ARG A 337 25.82 -10.87 -9.58
N ASP A 338 24.55 -10.62 -9.85
CA ASP A 338 24.09 -9.38 -10.47
C ASP A 338 24.43 -8.16 -9.60
N VAL A 339 24.24 -8.26 -8.27
CA VAL A 339 24.64 -7.21 -7.32
C VAL A 339 26.15 -6.99 -7.31
N LYS A 340 26.94 -8.08 -7.32
CA LYS A 340 28.41 -8.02 -7.34
C LYS A 340 28.98 -7.40 -8.63
N GLU A 341 28.22 -7.41 -9.72
CA GLU A 341 28.60 -6.78 -10.99
C GLU A 341 28.36 -5.27 -11.03
N ILE A 342 27.65 -4.69 -10.05
CA ILE A 342 27.43 -3.24 -9.97
C ILE A 342 28.77 -2.56 -9.62
N PRO A 343 29.35 -1.71 -10.47
CA PRO A 343 30.61 -1.01 -10.21
C PRO A 343 30.41 0.21 -9.27
N VAL A 344 29.99 -0.03 -8.03
CA VAL A 344 29.57 1.04 -7.08
C VAL A 344 30.65 2.09 -6.79
N ARG A 345 31.94 1.78 -6.96
CA ARG A 345 33.02 2.77 -6.80
C ARG A 345 32.88 3.96 -7.72
N ALA A 346 32.33 3.75 -8.92
CA ALA A 346 32.11 4.83 -9.88
C ALA A 346 30.92 5.72 -9.51
N LEU A 347 30.10 5.32 -8.53
CA LEU A 347 28.92 6.03 -8.06
C LEU A 347 29.15 6.72 -6.71
N ILE A 348 30.38 6.69 -6.19
CA ILE A 348 30.75 7.36 -4.95
C ILE A 348 31.33 8.74 -5.27
N ASP A 349 30.87 9.76 -4.56
CA ASP A 349 31.41 11.11 -4.68
C ASP A 349 32.77 11.27 -3.98
N ASP A 350 33.40 12.44 -4.14
CA ASP A 350 34.71 12.73 -3.54
C ASP A 350 34.67 12.75 -1.99
N GLU A 351 33.47 12.90 -1.40
CA GLU A 351 33.26 12.85 0.05
C GLU A 351 33.05 11.42 0.57
N GLY A 352 32.84 10.43 -0.30
CA GLY A 352 32.62 9.03 0.06
C GLY A 352 31.14 8.64 0.25
N PHE A 353 30.19 9.47 -0.21
CA PHE A 353 28.76 9.16 -0.23
C PHE A 353 28.34 8.54 -1.56
N LEU A 354 27.34 7.65 -1.51
CA LEU A 354 26.82 6.97 -2.68
C LEU A 354 25.79 7.86 -3.40
N SER A 355 25.94 8.03 -4.71
CA SER A 355 24.98 8.74 -5.57
C SER A 355 23.60 8.07 -5.57
N HIS A 356 22.56 8.87 -5.76
CA HIS A 356 21.20 8.40 -6.02
C HIS A 356 21.08 7.58 -7.31
N GLY A 357 22.05 7.71 -8.24
CA GLY A 357 22.11 6.87 -9.43
C GLY A 357 22.54 7.64 -10.67
N VAL A 358 21.90 7.36 -11.81
CA VAL A 358 22.25 7.92 -13.13
C VAL A 358 21.02 8.50 -13.79
N MET A 359 21.14 9.73 -14.28
CA MET A 359 20.09 10.47 -14.97
C MET A 359 19.53 9.73 -16.19
N ALA A 360 18.39 10.21 -16.68
CA ALA A 360 17.70 9.66 -17.85
C ALA A 360 18.52 9.69 -19.17
N ASP A 361 19.65 10.40 -19.21
CA ASP A 361 20.57 10.43 -20.36
C ASP A 361 21.58 9.27 -20.36
N GLU A 362 21.50 8.38 -19.36
CA GLU A 362 22.31 7.18 -19.20
C GLU A 362 23.82 7.44 -19.03
N LYS A 363 24.20 8.68 -18.74
CA LYS A 363 25.61 9.11 -18.69
C LYS A 363 25.91 9.93 -17.44
N THR A 364 25.01 10.82 -17.08
CA THR A 364 25.24 11.78 -16.00
C THR A 364 24.90 11.14 -14.67
N ILE A 365 25.91 10.97 -13.81
CA ILE A 365 25.71 10.57 -12.42
C ILE A 365 24.92 11.67 -11.71
N ILE A 366 23.91 11.27 -10.95
CA ILE A 366 23.08 12.21 -10.18
C ILE A 366 23.96 12.87 -9.11
N PRO A 367 24.01 14.21 -9.00
CA PRO A 367 24.85 14.90 -8.03
C PRO A 367 24.33 14.79 -6.59
N PHE A 368 23.07 14.36 -6.42
CA PHE A 368 22.49 14.04 -5.11
C PHE A 368 22.96 12.67 -4.62
N VAL A 369 23.24 12.59 -3.32
CA VAL A 369 23.86 11.44 -2.67
C VAL A 369 23.08 11.03 -1.42
N TRP A 370 23.12 9.73 -1.11
CA TRP A 370 22.56 9.14 0.10
C TRP A 370 23.39 9.53 1.32
N LYS A 371 23.23 10.78 1.75
CA LYS A 371 23.97 11.40 2.86
C LYS A 371 23.16 11.44 4.15
N ASP A 372 21.86 11.64 4.04
CA ASP A 372 20.96 11.76 5.18
C ASP A 372 20.85 10.44 5.96
N TRP A 373 20.62 10.54 7.26
CA TRP A 373 20.32 9.38 8.09
C TRP A 373 18.94 8.84 7.75
N GLY A 374 18.86 7.55 7.44
CA GLY A 374 17.59 6.93 7.06
C GLY A 374 17.78 5.55 6.46
N GLY A 375 16.70 4.80 6.44
CA GLY A 375 16.63 3.43 5.94
C GLY A 375 16.92 3.32 4.46
N GLU A 376 16.56 4.33 3.66
CA GLU A 376 16.93 4.38 2.24
C GLU A 376 18.45 4.41 2.07
N SER A 377 19.13 5.34 2.77
CA SER A 377 20.59 5.39 2.82
C SER A 377 21.17 4.07 3.34
N ALA A 378 20.61 3.49 4.40
CA ALA A 378 21.09 2.22 4.95
C ALA A 378 21.00 1.06 3.95
N LEU A 379 19.89 0.93 3.22
CA LEU A 379 19.69 -0.11 2.19
C LEU A 379 20.63 0.08 0.99
N ALA A 380 20.81 1.32 0.53
CA ALA A 380 21.75 1.65 -0.53
C ALA A 380 23.20 1.31 -0.14
N LEU A 381 23.56 1.56 1.13
CA LEU A 381 24.86 1.18 1.68
C LEU A 381 25.00 -0.35 1.82
N ILE A 382 23.96 -1.09 2.21
CA ILE A 382 24.01 -2.56 2.26
C ILE A 382 24.27 -3.13 0.86
N LEU A 383 23.54 -2.68 -0.18
CA LEU A 383 23.79 -3.08 -1.56
C LEU A 383 25.24 -2.76 -1.98
N MET A 384 25.72 -1.56 -1.65
CA MET A 384 27.09 -1.14 -1.93
C MET A 384 28.11 -2.07 -1.27
N LYS A 385 27.89 -2.52 -0.03
CA LYS A 385 28.79 -3.46 0.66
C LYS A 385 28.77 -4.85 0.07
N VAL A 386 27.63 -5.33 -0.41
CA VAL A 386 27.57 -6.61 -1.13
C VAL A 386 28.42 -6.54 -2.40
N SER A 387 28.32 -5.43 -3.14
CA SER A 387 29.07 -5.20 -4.37
C SER A 387 30.58 -4.98 -4.13
N ALA A 388 30.92 -4.14 -3.15
CA ALA A 388 32.30 -3.76 -2.84
C ALA A 388 32.55 -3.77 -1.32
N PRO A 389 32.87 -4.95 -0.73
CA PRO A 389 32.94 -5.15 0.72
C PRO A 389 33.98 -4.30 1.47
N ASP A 390 35.00 -3.81 0.75
CA ASP A 390 36.07 -2.98 1.30
C ASP A 390 35.69 -1.49 1.42
N LEU A 391 34.68 -1.03 0.68
CA LEU A 391 34.20 0.34 0.80
C LEU A 391 33.56 0.54 2.16
N LEU A 392 33.81 1.68 2.82
CA LEU A 392 33.26 1.95 4.15
C LEU A 392 31.81 2.45 4.09
N GLY A 393 31.44 3.21 3.07
CA GLY A 393 30.14 3.89 3.03
C GLY A 393 30.06 4.98 4.10
N LYS A 394 29.24 6.00 3.85
CA LYS A 394 29.03 7.09 4.80
C LYS A 394 27.56 7.44 4.86
N MET A 395 27.13 7.83 6.04
CA MET A 395 25.81 8.37 6.36
C MET A 395 26.02 9.35 7.51
N LEU A 396 25.29 10.46 7.53
CA LEU A 396 25.44 11.45 8.58
C LEU A 396 25.00 10.90 9.95
N PRO A 397 25.71 11.22 11.05
CA PRO A 397 25.38 10.77 12.39
C PRO A 397 24.28 11.64 13.03
N THR A 398 23.23 11.98 12.28
CA THR A 398 22.14 12.85 12.81
C THR A 398 21.16 12.09 13.69
N ALA A 399 21.07 10.76 13.53
CA ALA A 399 20.08 9.92 14.20
C ALA A 399 18.64 10.47 14.05
N ARG A 400 18.37 11.14 12.92
CA ARG A 400 17.11 11.84 12.66
C ARG A 400 16.75 11.68 11.19
N PRO A 401 15.59 11.07 10.87
CA PRO A 401 15.14 10.96 9.50
C PRO A 401 14.80 12.35 8.94
N HIS A 402 14.93 12.52 7.62
CA HIS A 402 14.56 13.76 6.95
C HIS A 402 13.14 14.18 7.38
N GLN A 403 12.99 15.41 7.86
CA GLN A 403 11.72 16.02 8.28
C GLN A 403 10.92 15.25 9.37
N GLY A 404 11.50 14.24 10.02
CA GLY A 404 10.73 13.38 10.93
C GLY A 404 9.74 12.47 10.17
N THR A 405 10.02 12.15 8.91
CA THR A 405 9.17 11.32 8.06
C THR A 405 9.24 9.85 8.48
N GLY A 406 8.07 9.23 8.65
CA GLY A 406 7.92 7.89 9.20
C GLY A 406 8.65 6.78 8.42
N PHE A 407 8.34 6.57 7.14
CA PHE A 407 8.88 5.43 6.38
C PHE A 407 10.43 5.42 6.31
N ILE A 408 11.04 6.61 6.30
CA ILE A 408 12.50 6.77 6.24
C ILE A 408 13.17 6.08 7.43
N ALA A 409 12.55 6.06 8.61
CA ALA A 409 13.14 5.37 9.76
C ALA A 409 12.87 3.85 9.79
N GLU A 410 11.96 3.35 8.97
CA GLU A 410 11.38 2.00 9.11
C GLU A 410 11.76 1.04 7.97
N ILE A 411 11.92 1.50 6.74
CA ILE A 411 11.99 0.66 5.53
C ILE A 411 13.07 -0.44 5.61
N GLN A 412 14.23 -0.15 6.19
CA GLN A 412 15.34 -1.10 6.36
C GLN A 412 15.01 -2.23 7.34
N SER A 413 14.20 -1.95 8.36
CA SER A 413 13.78 -2.94 9.36
C SER A 413 12.75 -3.92 8.80
N LEU A 414 12.10 -3.58 7.68
CA LEU A 414 11.23 -4.53 6.97
C LEU A 414 12.01 -5.69 6.33
N LEU A 415 13.33 -5.56 6.18
CA LEU A 415 14.19 -6.56 5.57
C LEU A 415 15.17 -7.18 6.57
N PHE A 416 15.70 -6.38 7.51
CA PHE A 416 16.86 -6.77 8.31
C PHE A 416 16.62 -6.64 9.82
N PRO A 417 16.77 -7.73 10.60
CA PRO A 417 16.55 -7.72 12.06
C PRO A 417 17.54 -6.85 12.83
N GLN A 418 18.72 -6.58 12.27
CA GLN A 418 19.80 -5.89 12.98
C GLN A 418 19.41 -4.45 13.36
N PHE A 419 18.50 -3.83 12.61
CA PHE A 419 17.98 -2.50 12.94
C PHE A 419 16.97 -2.48 14.11
N ASP A 420 16.62 -3.65 14.64
CA ASP A 420 15.90 -3.78 15.92
C ASP A 420 16.87 -3.89 17.12
N SER A 421 18.19 -3.94 16.88
CA SER A 421 19.21 -3.99 17.92
C SER A 421 19.22 -2.73 18.78
N MET A 422 19.51 -2.90 20.08
CA MET A 422 19.77 -1.81 21.01
C MET A 422 21.21 -1.28 20.95
N GLN A 423 22.09 -1.92 20.16
CA GLN A 423 23.43 -1.42 19.96
C GLN A 423 23.41 -0.26 18.95
N PRO A 424 24.18 0.81 19.19
CA PRO A 424 24.41 1.83 18.17
C PRO A 424 25.07 1.23 16.92
N ASP A 425 24.66 1.68 15.74
CA ASP A 425 25.31 1.26 14.50
C ASP A 425 26.70 1.90 14.35
N ALA A 426 27.64 1.19 13.73
CA ALA A 426 29.02 1.62 13.58
C ALA A 426 29.26 2.68 12.49
N ILE A 427 28.26 2.99 11.65
CA ILE A 427 28.37 4.00 10.59
C ILE A 427 27.97 5.38 11.12
N SER A 428 26.79 5.49 11.71
CA SER A 428 26.20 6.74 12.17
C SER A 428 26.27 6.92 13.69
N GLY A 429 26.55 5.85 14.46
CA GLY A 429 26.53 5.88 15.91
C GLY A 429 25.12 5.95 16.51
N ALA A 430 24.08 5.77 15.70
CA ALA A 430 22.69 5.85 16.15
C ALA A 430 22.19 4.50 16.67
N ASN A 431 21.45 4.52 17.77
CA ASN A 431 20.65 3.39 18.19
C ASN A 431 19.31 3.40 17.42
N TRP A 432 19.23 2.61 16.35
CA TRP A 432 18.06 2.58 15.46
C TRP A 432 16.76 2.26 16.18
N ASN A 433 16.76 1.29 17.09
CA ASN A 433 15.56 0.92 17.84
C ASN A 433 15.04 2.11 18.68
N GLU A 434 15.95 2.80 19.36
CA GLU A 434 15.63 3.94 20.23
C GLU A 434 15.15 5.15 19.41
N VAL A 435 15.79 5.45 18.28
CA VAL A 435 15.36 6.51 17.36
C VAL A 435 13.97 6.23 16.79
N ARG A 436 13.71 5.00 16.30
CA ARG A 436 12.41 4.61 15.76
C ARG A 436 11.30 4.66 16.82
N ARG A 437 11.58 4.18 18.04
CA ARG A 437 10.64 4.30 19.18
C ARG A 437 10.33 5.74 19.52
N LYS A 438 11.36 6.60 19.56
CA LYS A 438 11.16 8.03 19.76
C LYS A 438 10.29 8.63 18.66
N LEU A 439 10.57 8.32 17.38
CA LEU A 439 9.77 8.81 16.27
C LEU A 439 8.32 8.35 16.36
N LEU A 440 8.05 7.10 16.73
CA LEU A 440 6.69 6.60 16.95
C LEU A 440 5.96 7.36 18.07
N ILE A 441 6.65 7.73 19.14
CA ILE A 441 6.09 8.57 20.21
C ILE A 441 5.77 9.97 19.66
N ASP A 442 6.72 10.60 18.96
CA ASP A 442 6.53 11.93 18.38
C ASP A 442 5.35 11.93 17.39
N GLN A 443 5.22 10.89 16.56
CA GLN A 443 4.12 10.68 15.61
C GLN A 443 2.76 10.60 16.31
N LYS A 444 2.67 9.85 17.41
CA LYS A 444 1.43 9.70 18.20
C LYS A 444 1.05 11.00 18.93
N ASN A 445 2.02 11.79 19.34
CA ASN A 445 1.81 13.02 20.10
C ASN A 445 1.59 14.25 19.20
N TYR A 446 1.99 14.19 17.94
CA TYR A 446 1.92 15.36 17.04
C TYR A 446 0.53 15.98 16.98
N LEU A 447 -0.52 15.20 16.71
CA LEU A 447 -1.89 15.73 16.63
C LEU A 447 -2.42 16.24 17.98
N PRO A 448 -2.29 15.51 19.11
CA PRO A 448 -2.60 16.05 20.44
C PRO A 448 -1.88 17.36 20.76
N ASP A 449 -0.62 17.50 20.36
CA ASP A 449 0.20 18.67 20.71
C ASP A 449 -0.09 19.90 19.83
N HIS A 450 -0.37 19.70 18.53
CA HIS A 450 -0.55 20.79 17.56
C HIS A 450 -2.01 21.06 17.20
N HIS A 451 -2.88 20.05 17.33
CA HIS A 451 -4.29 20.09 16.96
C HIS A 451 -5.19 19.43 18.02
N PRO A 452 -5.12 19.83 19.30
CA PRO A 452 -5.81 19.13 20.40
C PRO A 452 -7.33 19.03 20.21
N ASP A 453 -7.94 20.02 19.56
CA ASP A 453 -9.38 20.09 19.35
C ASP A 453 -9.86 19.29 18.12
N HIS A 454 -8.94 18.73 17.33
CA HIS A 454 -9.28 17.98 16.13
C HIS A 454 -9.83 16.58 16.49
N PRO A 455 -10.92 16.09 15.86
CA PRO A 455 -11.50 14.79 16.18
C PRO A 455 -10.51 13.61 16.10
N PHE A 456 -9.55 13.68 15.17
CA PHE A 456 -8.53 12.65 14.97
C PHE A 456 -7.50 12.59 16.10
N SER A 457 -7.32 13.68 16.87
CA SER A 457 -6.44 13.72 18.03
C SER A 457 -6.96 12.80 19.15
N ALA A 458 -8.27 12.80 19.39
CA ALA A 458 -8.91 11.90 20.35
C ALA A 458 -8.85 10.42 19.91
N LEU A 459 -8.80 10.16 18.61
CA LEU A 459 -8.68 8.82 18.04
C LEU A 459 -7.25 8.27 18.09
N GLN A 460 -6.27 9.14 18.39
CA GLN A 460 -4.83 8.85 18.37
C GLN A 460 -4.34 8.37 17.00
N PHE A 461 -4.87 8.96 15.93
CA PHE A 461 -4.38 8.66 14.58
C PHE A 461 -3.05 9.36 14.35
N PHE A 462 -2.17 8.71 13.61
CA PHE A 462 -0.85 9.22 13.22
C PHE A 462 -0.47 8.64 11.86
N GLY A 463 0.68 9.02 11.32
CA GLY A 463 1.13 8.52 10.03
C GLY A 463 1.72 9.59 9.13
N PHE A 464 2.50 10.53 9.65
CA PHE A 464 3.21 11.49 8.81
C PHE A 464 4.35 10.77 8.09
N SER A 465 4.14 10.49 6.82
CA SER A 465 5.05 9.74 5.96
C SER A 465 5.07 10.37 4.56
N ALA A 466 5.52 9.63 3.55
CA ALA A 466 5.51 10.09 2.17
C ALA A 466 4.52 9.29 1.31
N GLY A 467 3.85 9.97 0.38
CA GLY A 467 2.86 9.37 -0.49
C GLY A 467 2.16 10.41 -1.34
N GLU A 468 1.00 10.07 -1.90
CA GLU A 468 0.24 11.02 -2.71
C GLU A 468 -0.20 12.24 -1.88
N GLN A 469 -0.12 13.41 -2.49
CA GLN A 469 -0.60 14.67 -1.91
C GLN A 469 -2.14 14.68 -1.86
N TYR A 470 -2.70 15.71 -1.23
CA TYR A 470 -4.10 16.10 -1.41
C TYR A 470 -4.49 15.90 -2.87
N HIS A 471 -5.57 15.15 -3.06
CA HIS A 471 -6.22 15.10 -4.35
C HIS A 471 -5.40 14.44 -5.47
N GLY A 472 -4.37 13.65 -5.14
CA GLY A 472 -3.52 12.98 -6.12
C GLY A 472 -2.79 13.93 -7.07
N LYS A 473 -2.68 15.23 -6.72
CA LYS A 473 -2.09 16.28 -7.57
C LYS A 473 -0.55 16.31 -7.53
N GLY A 474 0.07 15.36 -6.86
CA GLY A 474 1.52 15.28 -6.69
C GLY A 474 1.90 14.32 -5.58
N TYR A 475 3.17 14.34 -5.22
CA TYR A 475 3.74 13.59 -4.12
C TYR A 475 4.06 14.52 -2.97
N ALA A 476 3.74 14.11 -1.73
CA ALA A 476 3.99 14.88 -0.53
C ALA A 476 4.82 14.05 0.45
N VAL A 477 5.80 14.71 1.07
CA VAL A 477 6.59 14.17 2.17
C VAL A 477 6.17 14.92 3.43
N GLY A 478 5.53 14.22 4.35
CA GLY A 478 5.13 14.73 5.66
C GLY A 478 6.05 14.19 6.75
N GLY A 479 6.11 14.88 7.88
CA GLY A 479 6.89 14.43 9.03
C GLY A 479 6.70 15.31 10.25
N VAL A 480 7.04 14.77 11.42
CA VAL A 480 6.79 15.43 12.72
C VAL A 480 7.64 16.67 12.98
N ASP A 481 8.68 16.90 12.17
CA ASP A 481 9.51 18.11 12.28
C ASP A 481 8.95 19.29 11.48
N LEU A 482 7.94 19.04 10.64
CA LEU A 482 7.27 20.06 9.87
C LEU A 482 6.13 20.69 10.69
N PRO A 483 5.91 22.01 10.58
CA PRO A 483 4.80 22.67 11.25
C PRO A 483 3.46 22.36 10.57
N ASP A 484 2.38 22.39 11.35
CA ASP A 484 0.98 22.44 10.89
C ASP A 484 0.59 21.34 9.88
N GLN A 485 1.06 20.11 10.12
CA GLN A 485 0.82 18.98 9.22
C GLN A 485 -0.62 18.48 9.33
N MET A 486 -1.31 18.45 8.18
CA MET A 486 -2.73 18.09 8.08
C MET A 486 -3.02 16.99 7.04
N LEU A 487 -1.99 16.22 6.66
CA LEU A 487 -2.09 15.11 5.73
C LEU A 487 -1.39 13.90 6.36
N LEU A 488 -2.14 12.81 6.54
CA LEU A 488 -1.60 11.54 7.01
C LEU A 488 -1.46 10.56 5.85
N HIS A 489 -0.44 9.72 5.92
CA HIS A 489 -0.23 8.55 5.07
C HIS A 489 -0.22 7.30 5.97
N PRO A 490 -1.38 6.66 6.18
CA PRO A 490 -1.58 5.68 7.25
C PRO A 490 -0.74 4.40 7.16
N HIS A 491 -0.09 4.11 6.02
CA HIS A 491 0.79 2.95 5.89
C HIS A 491 1.88 2.89 6.98
N TYR A 492 2.35 4.05 7.49
CA TYR A 492 3.35 4.11 8.56
C TYR A 492 2.86 3.49 9.88
N ILE A 493 1.54 3.51 10.14
CA ILE A 493 0.96 2.87 11.33
C ILE A 493 1.32 1.38 11.34
N LEU A 494 1.23 0.71 10.19
CA LEU A 494 1.57 -0.71 10.05
C LEU A 494 3.08 -0.94 9.98
N MET A 495 3.85 -0.06 9.34
CA MET A 495 5.33 -0.16 9.36
C MET A 495 5.90 -0.13 10.78
N SER A 496 5.34 0.73 11.65
CA SER A 496 5.79 0.90 13.04
C SER A 496 5.13 -0.09 14.02
N ALA A 497 4.20 -0.93 13.56
CA ALA A 497 3.48 -1.89 14.39
C ALA A 497 4.39 -2.83 15.20
N PRO A 498 5.52 -3.34 14.65
CA PRO A 498 6.46 -4.17 15.40
C PRO A 498 7.11 -3.48 16.60
N LEU A 499 7.05 -2.15 16.71
CA LEU A 499 7.57 -1.37 17.84
C LEU A 499 6.54 -1.18 18.96
N ALA A 500 5.26 -1.45 18.74
CA ALA A 500 4.19 -1.17 19.71
C ALA A 500 4.38 -1.97 21.01
N ASP A 501 4.51 -1.34 22.17
CA ASP A 501 4.78 -2.09 23.42
C ASP A 501 3.65 -3.08 23.77
N ASP A 502 2.41 -2.70 23.49
CA ASP A 502 1.22 -3.52 23.70
C ASP A 502 0.53 -3.86 22.37
N PRO A 503 0.62 -5.13 21.89
CA PRO A 503 -0.10 -5.59 20.71
C PRO A 503 -1.63 -5.43 20.79
N GLN A 504 -2.23 -5.55 21.99
CA GLN A 504 -3.68 -5.40 22.13
C GLN A 504 -4.13 -3.96 21.96
N ALA A 505 -3.38 -3.00 22.50
CA ALA A 505 -3.60 -1.58 22.23
C ALA A 505 -3.47 -1.25 20.72
N PHE A 506 -2.53 -1.89 20.03
CA PHE A 506 -2.38 -1.73 18.58
C PHE A 506 -3.57 -2.34 17.80
N ILE A 507 -4.02 -3.55 18.15
CA ILE A 507 -5.24 -4.15 17.57
C ILE A 507 -6.45 -3.24 17.81
N ALA A 508 -6.58 -2.65 18.99
CA ALA A 508 -7.65 -1.71 19.29
C ALA A 508 -7.58 -0.43 18.44
N LEU A 509 -6.37 0.08 18.15
CA LEU A 509 -6.17 1.19 17.21
C LEU A 509 -6.62 0.79 15.80
N MET A 510 -6.21 -0.39 15.32
CA MET A 510 -6.61 -0.89 14.00
C MET A 510 -8.13 -1.06 13.88
N LYS A 511 -8.81 -1.57 14.93
CA LYS A 511 -10.28 -1.63 14.96
C LYS A 511 -10.94 -0.24 14.91
N ARG A 512 -10.33 0.79 15.51
CA ARG A 512 -10.80 2.19 15.34
C ARG A 512 -10.59 2.68 13.91
N LEU A 513 -9.46 2.37 13.28
CA LEU A 513 -9.19 2.72 11.88
C LEU A 513 -10.18 2.02 10.93
N GLU A 514 -10.58 0.78 11.20
CA GLU A 514 -11.65 0.07 10.49
C GLU A 514 -12.99 0.80 10.59
N GLN A 515 -13.37 1.21 11.80
CA GLN A 515 -14.61 1.96 12.06
C GLN A 515 -14.63 3.32 11.36
N GLN A 516 -13.47 3.96 11.21
CA GLN A 516 -13.32 5.24 10.50
C GLN A 516 -13.04 5.08 8.99
N GLN A 517 -13.12 3.85 8.45
CA GLN A 517 -12.86 3.58 7.02
C GLN A 517 -11.46 4.01 6.54
N VAL A 518 -10.49 4.09 7.47
CA VAL A 518 -9.07 4.34 7.16
C VAL A 518 -8.35 3.02 6.89
N PHE A 519 -8.69 1.96 7.63
CA PHE A 519 -8.33 0.58 7.28
C PHE A 519 -9.56 -0.11 6.69
N THR A 520 -9.46 -0.54 5.43
CA THR A 520 -10.58 -1.08 4.66
C THR A 520 -10.33 -2.55 4.35
N PRO A 521 -11.32 -3.28 3.79
CA PRO A 521 -11.06 -4.59 3.21
C PRO A 521 -9.95 -4.63 2.15
N LEU A 522 -9.51 -3.50 1.60
CA LEU A 522 -8.33 -3.41 0.72
C LEU A 522 -7.17 -2.65 1.36
N GLY A 523 -6.93 -2.85 2.66
CA GLY A 523 -5.81 -2.26 3.39
C GLY A 523 -6.04 -0.80 3.77
N MET A 524 -4.97 -0.08 4.10
CA MET A 524 -5.09 1.34 4.45
C MET A 524 -5.50 2.17 3.22
N VAL A 525 -6.24 3.26 3.42
CA VAL A 525 -6.39 4.29 2.38
C VAL A 525 -5.03 4.94 2.07
N GLU A 526 -4.89 5.51 0.87
CA GLU A 526 -3.61 6.11 0.43
C GLU A 526 -3.18 7.29 1.31
N ASN A 527 -4.12 8.19 1.60
CA ASN A 527 -3.92 9.28 2.55
C ASN A 527 -5.23 9.67 3.24
N VAL A 528 -5.10 10.44 4.32
CA VAL A 528 -6.20 11.08 5.03
C VAL A 528 -5.92 12.58 5.13
N ALA A 529 -6.77 13.38 4.51
CA ALA A 529 -6.75 14.82 4.63
C ALA A 529 -7.53 15.22 5.89
N LEU A 530 -6.84 15.76 6.90
CA LEU A 530 -7.47 16.06 8.18
C LEU A 530 -8.45 17.25 8.08
N LYS A 531 -8.16 18.22 7.20
CA LYS A 531 -8.95 19.45 7.05
C LYS A 531 -10.41 19.20 6.68
N ASP A 532 -10.64 18.26 5.77
CA ASP A 532 -11.97 17.91 5.24
C ASP A 532 -12.40 16.48 5.62
N GLN A 533 -11.55 15.77 6.37
CA GLN A 533 -11.75 14.39 6.80
C GLN A 533 -11.95 13.42 5.62
N SER A 534 -11.37 13.76 4.47
CA SER A 534 -11.45 12.95 3.25
C SER A 534 -10.29 11.97 3.13
N THR A 535 -10.49 10.97 2.29
CA THR A 535 -9.45 10.01 1.90
C THR A 535 -9.24 10.05 0.40
N LEU A 536 -8.01 9.82 -0.05
CA LEU A 536 -7.73 9.75 -1.48
C LEU A 536 -8.17 8.39 -2.05
N SER A 537 -9.06 8.44 -3.04
CA SER A 537 -9.52 7.29 -3.83
C SER A 537 -8.42 6.80 -4.79
N MET A 538 -7.42 6.12 -4.25
CA MET A 538 -6.28 5.57 -4.99
C MET A 538 -5.63 4.43 -4.21
N ILE A 539 -4.93 3.54 -4.91
CA ILE A 539 -4.03 2.55 -4.32
C ILE A 539 -2.63 2.73 -4.93
N GLY A 540 -1.68 3.23 -4.14
CA GLY A 540 -0.25 3.27 -4.47
C GLY A 540 0.47 1.98 -4.05
N SER A 541 1.25 1.41 -4.95
CA SER A 541 1.90 0.11 -4.76
C SER A 541 3.02 0.12 -3.73
N LEU A 542 3.85 1.16 -3.69
CA LEU A 542 4.97 1.24 -2.75
C LEU A 542 4.47 1.26 -1.30
N ASN A 543 3.49 2.13 -1.02
CA ASN A 543 2.83 2.22 0.27
C ASN A 543 2.08 0.91 0.62
N ALA A 544 1.42 0.27 -0.36
CA ALA A 544 0.80 -1.04 -0.17
C ALA A 544 1.82 -2.14 0.23
N CYS A 545 3.02 -2.11 -0.34
CA CYS A 545 4.07 -3.07 0.01
C CYS A 545 4.66 -2.79 1.40
N PHE A 546 4.85 -1.52 1.77
CA PHE A 546 5.30 -1.14 3.11
C PHE A 546 4.33 -1.60 4.19
N GLU A 547 3.03 -1.35 4.01
CA GLU A 547 2.02 -1.79 4.98
C GLU A 547 1.93 -3.33 5.05
N ALA A 548 2.07 -4.05 3.93
CA ALA A 548 2.01 -5.51 3.92
C ALA A 548 3.17 -6.14 4.70
N LEU A 549 4.39 -5.67 4.50
CA LEU A 549 5.56 -6.15 5.23
C LEU A 549 5.49 -5.77 6.72
N GLY A 550 5.09 -4.54 7.04
CA GLY A 550 4.88 -4.12 8.43
C GLY A 550 3.81 -4.96 9.15
N ALA A 551 2.69 -5.23 8.47
CA ALA A 551 1.61 -6.08 8.99
C ALA A 551 2.07 -7.54 9.18
N TYR A 552 2.90 -8.07 8.29
CA TYR A 552 3.51 -9.39 8.46
C TYR A 552 4.37 -9.45 9.73
N HIS A 553 5.26 -8.48 9.95
CA HIS A 553 6.09 -8.46 11.16
C HIS A 553 5.24 -8.35 12.43
N PHE A 554 4.14 -7.59 12.40
CA PHE A 554 3.19 -7.54 13.51
C PHE A 554 2.50 -8.88 13.75
N LEU A 555 2.05 -9.58 12.69
CA LEU A 555 1.48 -10.92 12.76
C LEU A 555 2.45 -11.92 13.41
N ILE A 556 3.69 -11.97 12.94
CA ILE A 556 4.72 -12.86 13.50
C ILE A 556 4.97 -12.55 14.97
N ARG A 557 5.05 -11.27 15.33
CA ARG A 557 5.21 -10.86 16.73
C ARG A 557 4.03 -11.30 17.62
N CYS A 558 2.80 -11.17 17.14
CA CYS A 558 1.60 -11.56 17.88
C CYS A 558 1.51 -13.08 18.06
N THR A 559 1.84 -13.82 17.00
CA THR A 559 1.80 -15.30 16.98
C THR A 559 3.03 -15.94 17.61
N LYS A 560 4.08 -15.15 17.91
CA LYS A 560 5.38 -15.60 18.44
C LYS A 560 6.03 -16.67 17.57
N LYS A 561 5.79 -16.62 16.26
CA LYS A 561 6.52 -17.42 15.27
C LYS A 561 7.90 -16.83 15.04
N ASP A 562 8.78 -17.63 14.45
CA ASP A 562 10.03 -17.11 13.90
C ASP A 562 9.73 -16.24 12.68
N ASN A 563 10.48 -15.16 12.52
CA ASN A 563 10.31 -14.23 11.41
C ASN A 563 11.14 -14.72 10.22
N VAL A 564 10.50 -15.42 9.29
CA VAL A 564 11.22 -16.08 8.19
C VAL A 564 11.89 -15.10 7.23
N ILE A 565 11.44 -13.84 7.14
CA ILE A 565 12.17 -12.78 6.42
C ILE A 565 13.52 -12.54 7.09
N TYR A 566 13.52 -12.38 8.42
CA TYR A 566 14.73 -12.15 9.20
C TYR A 566 15.65 -13.37 9.22
N ASP A 567 15.11 -14.58 9.27
CA ASP A 567 15.90 -15.81 9.19
C ASP A 567 16.57 -15.96 7.82
N ALA A 568 15.82 -15.73 6.74
CA ALA A 568 16.37 -15.75 5.39
C ALA A 568 17.44 -14.67 5.18
N ALA A 569 17.21 -13.44 5.64
CA ALA A 569 18.24 -12.39 5.59
C ALA A 569 19.52 -12.78 6.32
N ARG A 570 19.40 -13.48 7.46
CA ARG A 570 20.55 -14.02 8.23
C ARG A 570 21.17 -15.27 7.61
N ALA A 571 20.46 -16.00 6.76
CA ALA A 571 20.99 -17.19 6.11
C ALA A 571 21.92 -16.84 4.93
N VAL A 572 21.80 -15.65 4.34
CA VAL A 572 22.63 -15.19 3.22
C VAL A 572 23.97 -14.60 3.70
N PRO A 573 25.12 -15.28 3.51
CA PRO A 573 26.39 -14.85 4.09
C PRO A 573 26.84 -13.45 3.65
N GLU A 574 26.65 -13.10 2.38
CA GLU A 574 27.04 -11.78 1.87
C GLU A 574 26.23 -10.64 2.50
N LEU A 575 24.95 -10.86 2.82
CA LEU A 575 24.14 -9.86 3.52
C LEU A 575 24.63 -9.68 4.96
N ASN A 576 24.99 -10.77 5.65
CA ASN A 576 25.59 -10.68 6.98
C ASN A 576 26.90 -9.89 6.97
N VAL A 577 27.81 -10.17 6.02
CA VAL A 577 29.06 -9.43 5.87
C VAL A 577 28.81 -7.94 5.61
N ALA A 578 27.78 -7.61 4.82
CA ALA A 578 27.37 -6.23 4.60
C ALA A 578 26.84 -5.58 5.90
N LEU A 579 26.02 -6.29 6.67
CA LEU A 579 25.41 -5.83 7.91
C LEU A 579 26.40 -5.73 9.08
N GLU A 580 27.46 -6.52 9.12
CA GLU A 580 28.56 -6.40 10.09
C GLU A 580 29.23 -5.02 10.08
N LYS A 581 29.09 -4.27 8.98
CA LYS A 581 29.57 -2.88 8.90
C LYS A 581 28.72 -1.91 9.71
N PHE A 582 27.44 -2.22 9.91
CA PHE A 582 26.57 -1.50 10.83
C PHE A 582 26.65 -2.09 12.24
N TYR A 583 26.70 -3.41 12.36
CA TYR A 583 26.67 -4.10 13.67
C TYR A 583 27.77 -5.16 13.75
N PRO A 584 29.02 -4.76 14.03
CA PRO A 584 30.12 -5.72 14.13
C PRO A 584 29.87 -6.74 15.23
N THR A 585 30.03 -8.02 14.94
CA THR A 585 30.06 -9.04 16.00
C THR A 585 31.30 -8.80 16.85
N SER A 586 31.12 -8.62 18.17
CA SER A 586 32.24 -8.58 19.11
C SER A 586 33.17 -9.76 18.81
N PRO A 587 34.49 -9.54 18.61
CA PRO A 587 35.40 -10.65 18.38
C PRO A 587 35.26 -11.60 19.55
N SER A 588 34.75 -12.81 19.30
CA SER A 588 34.66 -13.84 20.30
C SER A 588 36.04 -13.93 20.95
N SER A 589 36.12 -13.66 22.25
CA SER A 589 37.33 -13.88 23.02
C SER A 589 37.75 -15.31 22.74
N SER A 590 38.78 -15.49 21.92
CA SER A 590 39.32 -16.81 21.64
C SER A 590 39.63 -17.45 22.99
N PRO A 591 39.26 -18.71 23.24
CA PRO A 591 39.67 -19.38 24.47
C PRO A 591 41.19 -19.30 24.50
N ILE A 592 41.72 -18.61 25.52
CA ILE A 592 43.14 -18.55 25.81
C ILE A 592 43.60 -20.01 25.90
N LYS A 593 44.47 -20.42 24.96
CA LYS A 593 45.05 -21.76 24.92
C LYS A 593 45.93 -22.02 26.12
#